data_AF-U9TV05-F1
#
_entry.id   AF-U9TV05-F1
#
_cell.length_a   1.000
_cell.length_b   1.000
_cell.length_c   1.000
_cell.angle_alpha   90.00
_cell.angle_beta   90.00
_cell.angle_gamma   90.00
#
_symmetry.space_group_name_H-M   'P 1'
#
loop_
_entity.id
_entity.type
_entity.pdbx_description
1 polymer ?
#
loop_
_entity_poly.entity_id
_entity_poly.type
_entity_poly.pdbx_seq_one_letter_code
_entity_poly.pdbx_strand_id
1 'polypeptide(L)'
;MMDRALHLREPLHYMASADNELKNYLLSNEDWERIQEVESLMECFQTATLAMSEANHPTLCQTIPIYNYLIDIIEDFIDQKNPSEDVVVAANSAKDKLLQYYPTSDGLVYIISTILDPKNKIEYYNENGFDDYIETYKKQIIELWKKNYMSTQVASVNPPSKTNILANHIYKKRKFVQSDELDNYLSSPPANIETDTLLYWKLHEKEFPNLAKMARDYLAVP
;
A
#
# COMPACT_ATOMS: atom_id res chain seq x y z
N MET A 1 23.07 -4.88 -11.68
CA MET A 1 24.01 -4.81 -12.83
C MET A 1 24.83 -3.53 -12.78
N MET A 2 24.18 -2.37 -12.67
CA MET A 2 24.85 -1.06 -12.55
C MET A 2 25.76 -0.96 -11.32
N ASP A 3 25.28 -1.37 -10.15
CA ASP A 3 26.12 -1.47 -8.94
C ASP A 3 27.43 -2.25 -9.17
N ARG A 4 27.33 -3.45 -9.76
CA ARG A 4 28.50 -4.24 -10.13
C ARG A 4 29.39 -3.55 -11.17
N ALA A 5 28.81 -2.83 -12.13
CA ALA A 5 29.58 -2.09 -13.13
C ALA A 5 30.37 -0.94 -12.49
N LEU A 6 29.77 -0.22 -11.54
CA LEU A 6 30.42 0.83 -10.74
C LEU A 6 31.58 0.24 -9.92
N HIS A 7 31.37 -0.90 -9.25
CA HIS A 7 32.42 -1.63 -8.53
C HIS A 7 33.59 -2.08 -9.43
N LEU A 8 33.32 -2.36 -10.71
CA LEU A 8 34.30 -2.83 -11.68
C LEU A 8 34.80 -1.72 -12.63
N ARG A 9 34.55 -0.45 -12.31
CA ARG A 9 34.90 0.70 -13.16
C ARG A 9 36.35 0.67 -13.65
N GLU A 10 37.31 0.49 -12.74
CA GLU A 10 38.73 0.43 -13.09
C GLU A 10 39.08 -0.80 -13.95
N PRO A 11 38.74 -2.05 -13.56
CA PRO A 11 38.92 -3.22 -14.41
C PRO A 11 38.31 -3.08 -15.81
N LEU A 12 37.09 -2.54 -15.91
CA LEU A 12 36.39 -2.33 -17.18
C LEU A 12 37.13 -1.32 -18.06
N HIS A 13 37.64 -0.23 -17.47
CA HIS A 13 38.46 0.75 -18.18
C HIS A 13 39.76 0.14 -18.73
N TYR A 14 40.49 -0.61 -17.91
CA TYR A 14 41.74 -1.26 -18.35
C TYR A 14 41.47 -2.31 -19.44
N MET A 15 40.39 -3.08 -19.31
CA MET A 15 40.00 -4.07 -20.30
C MET A 15 39.66 -3.42 -21.64
N ALA A 16 38.81 -2.40 -21.63
CA ALA A 16 38.39 -1.70 -22.85
C ALA A 16 39.53 -0.89 -23.50
N SER A 17 40.47 -0.34 -22.73
CA SER A 17 41.61 0.40 -23.27
C SER A 17 42.70 -0.48 -23.88
N ALA A 18 42.83 -1.73 -23.42
CA ALA A 18 43.82 -2.69 -23.94
C ALA A 18 43.38 -3.41 -25.23
N ASP A 19 42.08 -3.41 -25.54
CA ASP A 19 41.50 -4.09 -26.70
C ASP A 19 41.08 -3.07 -27.79
N ASN A 20 41.57 -3.27 -29.02
CA ASN A 20 41.32 -2.34 -30.13
C ASN A 20 39.84 -2.29 -30.56
N GLU A 21 39.08 -3.38 -30.40
CA GLU A 21 37.66 -3.42 -30.72
C GLU A 21 36.84 -2.76 -29.59
N LEU A 22 37.26 -2.94 -28.34
CA LEU A 22 36.53 -2.42 -27.18
C LEU A 22 36.80 -0.93 -26.89
N LYS A 23 37.88 -0.37 -27.42
CA LYS A 23 38.28 1.02 -27.17
C LYS A 23 37.19 2.05 -27.52
N ASN A 24 36.35 1.74 -28.50
CA ASN A 24 35.22 2.60 -28.91
C ASN A 24 34.08 2.65 -27.88
N TYR A 25 34.08 1.76 -26.88
CA TYR A 25 33.07 1.66 -25.81
C TYR A 25 33.60 2.15 -24.46
N LEU A 26 34.75 2.86 -24.45
CA LEU A 26 35.26 3.47 -23.23
C LEU A 26 34.28 4.53 -22.73
N LEU A 27 33.77 4.31 -21.53
CA LEU A 27 32.92 5.27 -20.83
C LEU A 27 33.76 6.42 -20.28
N SER A 28 33.30 7.63 -20.54
CA SER A 28 33.82 8.87 -19.97
C SER A 28 33.51 8.97 -18.47
N ASN A 29 34.09 9.94 -17.78
CA ASN A 29 33.76 10.15 -16.36
C ASN A 29 32.30 10.59 -16.20
N GLU A 30 31.82 11.39 -17.13
CA GLU A 30 30.46 11.88 -17.20
C GLU A 30 29.45 10.73 -17.48
N ASP A 31 29.85 9.68 -18.21
CA ASP A 31 29.03 8.48 -18.39
C ASP A 31 28.93 7.68 -17.08
N TRP A 32 30.02 7.58 -16.32
CA TRP A 32 30.02 6.92 -15.02
C TRP A 32 29.18 7.67 -13.98
N GLU A 33 29.19 9.00 -14.01
CA GLU A 33 28.33 9.85 -13.18
C GLU A 33 26.86 9.59 -13.48
N ARG A 34 26.47 9.55 -14.77
CA ARG A 34 25.10 9.17 -15.17
C ARG A 34 24.70 7.78 -14.69
N ILE A 35 25.60 6.80 -14.81
CA ILE A 35 25.34 5.44 -14.31
C ILE A 35 25.06 5.46 -12.81
N GLN A 36 25.81 6.26 -12.05
CA GLN A 36 25.62 6.40 -10.61
C GLN A 36 24.30 7.10 -10.26
N GLU A 37 23.93 8.16 -11.01
CA GLU A 37 22.63 8.83 -10.84
C GLU A 37 21.46 7.85 -11.07
N VAL A 38 21.49 7.10 -12.17
CA VAL A 38 20.46 6.12 -12.49
C VAL A 38 20.43 4.99 -11.47
N GLU A 39 21.58 4.50 -11.04
CA GLU A 39 21.68 3.44 -10.04
C GLU A 39 21.04 3.88 -8.71
N SER A 40 21.31 5.10 -8.25
CA SER A 40 20.69 5.65 -7.04
C SER A 40 19.17 5.77 -7.14
N LEU A 41 18.63 6.13 -8.32
CA LEU A 41 17.18 6.16 -8.53
C LEU A 41 16.57 4.76 -8.56
N MET A 42 17.31 3.75 -9.06
CA MET A 42 16.83 2.37 -9.15
C MET A 42 16.67 1.68 -7.78
N GLU A 43 17.31 2.19 -6.73
CA GLU A 43 17.18 1.66 -5.36
C GLU A 43 15.73 1.68 -4.86
N CYS A 44 14.95 2.72 -5.18
CA CYS A 44 13.55 2.80 -4.73
C CYS A 44 12.68 1.75 -5.42
N PHE A 45 12.93 1.48 -6.71
CA PHE A 45 12.24 0.42 -7.45
C PHE A 45 12.61 -0.97 -6.93
N GLN A 46 13.87 -1.19 -6.58
CA GLN A 46 14.28 -2.44 -5.92
C GLN A 46 13.56 -2.63 -4.59
N THR A 47 13.52 -1.58 -3.76
CA THR A 47 12.84 -1.59 -2.46
C THR A 47 11.35 -1.92 -2.61
N ALA A 48 10.65 -1.21 -3.50
CA ALA A 48 9.25 -1.44 -3.81
C ALA A 48 8.99 -2.86 -4.35
N THR A 49 9.86 -3.34 -5.25
CA THR A 49 9.73 -4.68 -5.84
C THR A 49 9.88 -5.76 -4.78
N LEU A 50 10.85 -5.64 -3.87
CA LEU A 50 11.05 -6.60 -2.80
C LEU A 50 9.85 -6.63 -1.85
N ALA A 51 9.34 -5.46 -1.46
CA ALA A 51 8.14 -5.35 -0.61
C ALA A 51 6.92 -6.02 -1.26
N MET A 52 6.66 -5.78 -2.55
CA MET A 52 5.55 -6.41 -3.28
C MET A 52 5.75 -7.89 -3.59
N SER A 53 6.98 -8.40 -3.47
CA SER A 53 7.30 -9.81 -3.73
C SER A 53 7.22 -10.69 -2.49
N GLU A 54 6.93 -10.11 -1.32
CA GLU A 54 6.80 -10.88 -0.09
C GLU A 54 5.52 -11.73 -0.10
N ALA A 55 5.61 -12.96 0.40
CA ALA A 55 4.49 -13.91 0.42
C ALA A 55 3.81 -14.04 1.80
N ASN A 56 4.39 -13.41 2.83
CA ASN A 56 3.99 -13.62 4.22
C ASN A 56 3.06 -12.54 4.78
N HIS A 57 2.81 -11.48 4.00
CA HIS A 57 1.94 -10.39 4.39
C HIS A 57 1.11 -9.89 3.20
N PRO A 58 -0.04 -9.22 3.44
CA PRO A 58 -0.86 -8.67 2.36
C PRO A 58 -0.11 -7.60 1.56
N THR A 59 -0.01 -7.80 0.26
CA THR A 59 0.69 -6.91 -0.68
C THR A 59 -0.28 -6.01 -1.45
N LEU A 60 -1.49 -6.49 -1.77
CA LEU A 60 -2.47 -5.71 -2.53
C LEU A 60 -2.80 -4.36 -1.86
N CYS A 61 -2.94 -4.34 -0.52
CA CYS A 61 -3.24 -3.13 0.25
C CYS A 61 -2.12 -2.09 0.23
N GLN A 62 -0.88 -2.51 -0.09
CA GLN A 62 0.28 -1.63 -0.22
C GLN A 62 0.45 -1.06 -1.62
N THR A 63 -0.35 -1.50 -2.62
CA THR A 63 -0.18 -1.09 -4.01
C THR A 63 -0.23 0.44 -4.15
N ILE A 64 -1.31 1.08 -3.69
CA ILE A 64 -1.47 2.55 -3.77
C ILE A 64 -0.35 3.26 -2.99
N PRO A 65 -0.07 2.90 -1.71
CA PRO A 65 1.09 3.41 -0.97
C PRO A 65 2.42 3.33 -1.71
N ILE A 66 2.71 2.21 -2.36
CA ILE A 66 3.98 1.99 -3.06
C ILE A 66 4.05 2.82 -4.35
N TYR A 67 2.95 2.97 -5.08
CA TYR A 67 2.92 3.88 -6.24
C TYR A 67 3.19 5.32 -5.80
N ASN A 68 2.55 5.79 -4.74
CA ASN A 68 2.77 7.14 -4.21
C ASN A 68 4.22 7.31 -3.76
N TYR A 69 4.76 6.37 -2.98
CA TYR A 69 6.18 6.35 -2.58
C TYR A 69 7.13 6.47 -3.77
N LEU A 70 6.92 5.70 -4.84
CA LEU A 70 7.79 5.76 -6.02
C LEU A 70 7.70 7.10 -6.74
N ILE A 71 6.49 7.65 -6.88
CA ILE A 71 6.28 8.95 -7.50
C ILE A 71 6.98 10.05 -6.70
N ASP A 72 6.78 10.07 -5.37
CA ASP A 72 7.40 11.05 -4.47
C ASP A 72 8.93 10.99 -4.55
N ILE A 73 9.52 9.79 -4.52
CA ILE A 73 10.98 9.65 -4.64
C ILE A 73 11.51 10.12 -5.99
N ILE A 74 10.77 9.89 -7.09
CA ILE A 74 11.17 10.39 -8.40
C ILE A 74 11.12 11.93 -8.44
N GLU A 75 10.06 12.53 -7.90
CA GLU A 75 9.91 13.98 -7.82
C GLU A 75 11.03 14.60 -6.96
N ASP A 76 11.28 14.05 -5.77
CA ASP A 76 12.37 14.47 -4.89
C ASP A 76 13.74 14.30 -5.54
N PHE A 77 13.95 13.21 -6.28
CA PHE A 77 15.20 12.98 -7.01
C PHE A 77 15.43 14.06 -8.08
N ILE A 78 14.41 14.41 -8.85
CA ILE A 78 14.51 15.45 -9.89
C ILE A 78 14.76 16.82 -9.23
N ASP A 79 14.00 17.17 -8.20
CA ASP A 79 14.01 18.50 -7.60
C ASP A 79 15.24 18.75 -6.71
N GLN A 80 15.68 17.74 -5.95
CA GLN A 80 16.71 17.91 -4.91
C GLN A 80 18.11 17.50 -5.37
N LYS A 81 18.23 16.50 -6.26
CA LYS A 81 19.55 15.99 -6.69
C LYS A 81 20.07 16.71 -7.93
N ASN A 82 19.21 17.42 -8.67
CA ASN A 82 19.54 18.11 -9.92
C ASN A 82 20.39 17.23 -10.85
N PRO A 83 19.88 16.04 -11.26
CA PRO A 83 20.62 15.08 -12.06
C PRO A 83 20.83 15.57 -13.49
N SER A 84 21.62 14.83 -14.27
CA SER A 84 21.86 15.12 -15.69
C SER A 84 20.56 15.17 -16.50
N GLU A 85 20.49 16.02 -17.54
CA GLU A 85 19.26 16.29 -18.31
C GLU A 85 18.64 15.01 -18.89
N ASP A 86 19.46 14.10 -19.41
CA ASP A 86 19.04 12.80 -19.92
C ASP A 86 18.49 11.88 -18.81
N VAL A 87 19.04 11.97 -17.61
CA VAL A 87 18.53 11.26 -16.43
C VAL A 87 17.20 11.84 -15.96
N VAL A 88 17.02 13.18 -16.01
CA VAL A 88 15.71 13.82 -15.76
C VAL A 88 14.65 13.31 -16.75
N VAL A 89 15.00 13.19 -18.04
CA VAL A 89 14.09 12.64 -19.06
C VAL A 89 13.74 11.18 -18.75
N ALA A 90 14.71 10.37 -18.35
CA ALA A 90 14.49 8.98 -17.96
C ALA A 90 13.60 8.86 -16.70
N ALA A 91 13.84 9.68 -15.68
CA ALA A 91 13.07 9.71 -14.44
C ALA A 91 11.60 10.10 -14.70
N ASN A 92 11.36 11.15 -15.50
CA ASN A 92 10.01 11.53 -15.92
C ASN A 92 9.33 10.42 -16.72
N SER A 93 10.06 9.73 -17.61
CA SER A 93 9.51 8.59 -18.35
C SER A 93 9.10 7.44 -17.42
N ALA A 94 9.84 7.20 -16.34
CA ALA A 94 9.49 6.22 -15.31
C ALA A 94 8.23 6.65 -14.54
N LYS A 95 8.15 7.93 -14.13
CA LYS A 95 6.97 8.51 -13.48
C LYS A 95 5.71 8.42 -14.37
N ASP A 96 5.82 8.79 -15.64
CA ASP A 96 4.72 8.69 -16.60
C ASP A 96 4.24 7.23 -16.74
N LYS A 97 5.18 6.28 -16.70
CA LYS A 97 4.84 4.86 -16.72
C LYS A 97 4.10 4.43 -15.46
N LEU A 98 4.50 4.91 -14.28
CA LEU A 98 3.77 4.66 -13.03
C LEU A 98 2.36 5.26 -13.09
N LEU A 99 2.23 6.51 -13.54
CA LEU A 99 0.93 7.18 -13.68
C LEU A 99 0.02 6.45 -14.68
N GLN A 100 0.58 5.87 -15.75
CA GLN A 100 -0.19 5.08 -16.72
C GLN A 100 -0.87 3.86 -16.08
N TYR A 101 -0.23 3.18 -15.13
CA TYR A 101 -0.76 1.99 -14.47
C TYR A 101 -1.23 2.26 -13.04
N TYR A 102 -1.29 3.53 -12.65
CA TYR A 102 -1.72 3.92 -11.32
C TYR A 102 -3.11 3.32 -11.04
N PRO A 103 -3.34 2.69 -9.88
CA PRO A 103 -4.65 2.17 -9.52
C PRO A 103 -5.70 3.29 -9.45
N THR A 104 -6.38 3.56 -10.56
CA THR A 104 -7.46 4.55 -10.63
C THR A 104 -8.69 4.05 -9.87
N SER A 105 -9.73 4.88 -9.75
CA SER A 105 -11.01 4.55 -9.12
C SER A 105 -11.75 3.34 -9.71
N ASP A 106 -11.38 2.89 -10.92
CA ASP A 106 -11.86 1.64 -11.51
C ASP A 106 -11.23 0.40 -10.84
N GLY A 107 -10.09 0.58 -10.16
CA GLY A 107 -9.38 -0.40 -9.34
C GLY A 107 -9.92 -0.49 -7.92
N LEU A 108 -11.24 -0.63 -7.75
CA LEU A 108 -11.90 -0.70 -6.43
C LEU A 108 -11.28 -1.73 -5.48
N VAL A 109 -10.70 -2.81 -6.00
CA VAL A 109 -10.02 -3.84 -5.22
C VAL A 109 -8.82 -3.28 -4.43
N TYR A 110 -8.03 -2.40 -5.05
CA TYR A 110 -6.88 -1.76 -4.41
C TYR A 110 -7.37 -0.83 -3.30
N ILE A 111 -8.39 -0.01 -3.61
CA ILE A 111 -8.99 0.93 -2.65
C ILE A 111 -9.52 0.20 -1.42
N ILE A 112 -10.32 -0.84 -1.63
CA ILE A 112 -10.90 -1.62 -0.55
C ILE A 112 -9.80 -2.32 0.26
N SER A 113 -8.80 -2.90 -0.40
CA SER A 113 -7.71 -3.58 0.30
C SER A 113 -6.92 -2.62 1.20
N THR A 114 -6.64 -1.40 0.73
CA THR A 114 -5.97 -0.36 1.53
C THR A 114 -6.85 0.10 2.71
N ILE A 115 -8.16 0.28 2.51
CA ILE A 115 -9.08 0.62 3.60
C ILE A 115 -9.17 -0.51 4.65
N LEU A 116 -9.13 -1.77 4.22
CA LEU A 116 -9.16 -2.92 5.12
C LEU A 116 -7.80 -3.20 5.79
N ASP A 117 -6.73 -2.51 5.42
CA ASP A 117 -5.50 -2.51 6.20
C ASP A 117 -5.70 -1.63 7.44
N PRO A 118 -5.68 -2.19 8.66
CA PRO A 118 -5.94 -1.44 9.88
C PRO A 118 -4.91 -0.32 10.13
N LYS A 119 -3.74 -0.36 9.48
CA LYS A 119 -2.72 0.69 9.56
C LYS A 119 -3.08 1.92 8.72
N ASN A 120 -3.77 1.72 7.60
CA ASN A 120 -4.01 2.76 6.59
C ASN A 120 -5.43 3.31 6.68
N LYS A 121 -6.41 2.40 6.57
CA LYS A 121 -7.84 2.72 6.63
C LYS A 121 -8.22 3.82 5.62
N ILE A 122 -9.24 4.62 5.92
CA ILE A 122 -9.63 5.75 5.06
C ILE A 122 -8.67 6.93 5.25
N GLU A 123 -8.00 6.99 6.40
CA GLU A 123 -7.06 8.01 6.82
C GLU A 123 -5.91 8.16 5.84
N TYR A 124 -5.39 7.06 5.30
CA TYR A 124 -4.40 7.10 4.21
C TYR A 124 -4.85 8.02 3.06
N TYR A 125 -6.09 7.93 2.62
CA TYR A 125 -6.60 8.76 1.52
C TYR A 125 -6.78 10.23 1.91
N ASN A 126 -7.20 10.47 3.16
CA ASN A 126 -7.30 11.84 3.69
C ASN A 126 -5.93 12.53 3.74
N GLU A 127 -4.87 11.77 4.02
CA GLU A 127 -3.52 12.29 4.21
C GLU A 127 -2.73 12.43 2.89
N ASN A 128 -3.14 11.72 1.83
CA ASN A 128 -2.39 11.62 0.57
C ASN A 128 -3.11 12.31 -0.61
N GLY A 129 -3.93 13.32 -0.35
CA GLY A 129 -4.48 14.21 -1.38
C GLY A 129 -5.64 13.63 -2.21
N PHE A 130 -6.44 12.74 -1.63
CA PHE A 130 -7.62 12.16 -2.29
C PHE A 130 -8.94 12.82 -1.89
N ASP A 131 -8.90 14.08 -1.46
CA ASP A 131 -10.06 14.81 -0.91
C ASP A 131 -11.33 14.68 -1.76
N ASP A 132 -11.18 14.81 -3.08
CA ASP A 132 -12.27 14.76 -4.05
C ASP A 132 -12.88 13.35 -4.22
N TYR A 133 -12.18 12.30 -3.79
CA TYR A 133 -12.56 10.90 -3.99
C TYR A 133 -13.03 10.18 -2.73
N ILE A 134 -12.69 10.67 -1.53
CA ILE A 134 -13.00 10.01 -0.24
C ILE A 134 -14.47 9.61 -0.14
N GLU A 135 -15.39 10.53 -0.43
CA GLU A 135 -16.83 10.27 -0.31
C GLU A 135 -17.30 9.23 -1.33
N THR A 136 -16.69 9.19 -2.51
CA THR A 136 -16.93 8.16 -3.51
C THR A 136 -16.44 6.79 -3.02
N TYR A 137 -15.24 6.71 -2.44
CA TYR A 137 -14.68 5.47 -1.90
C TYR A 137 -15.50 4.93 -0.74
N LYS A 138 -15.90 5.79 0.21
CA LYS A 138 -16.81 5.43 1.31
C LYS A 138 -18.12 4.88 0.78
N LYS A 139 -18.73 5.54 -0.21
CA LYS A 139 -19.98 5.06 -0.80
C LYS A 139 -19.80 3.69 -1.45
N GLN A 140 -18.74 3.49 -2.24
CA GLN A 140 -18.46 2.23 -2.93
C GLN A 140 -18.24 1.07 -1.95
N ILE A 141 -17.43 1.27 -0.89
CA ILE A 141 -17.19 0.22 0.11
C ILE A 141 -18.46 -0.10 0.90
N ILE A 142 -19.27 0.91 1.26
CA ILE A 142 -20.56 0.71 1.95
C ILE A 142 -21.54 -0.08 1.07
N GLU A 143 -21.65 0.26 -0.22
CA GLU A 143 -22.51 -0.46 -1.16
C GLU A 143 -22.08 -1.92 -1.32
N LEU A 144 -20.77 -2.16 -1.46
CA LEU A 144 -20.21 -3.50 -1.57
C LEU A 144 -20.38 -4.32 -0.29
N TRP A 145 -20.13 -3.70 0.87
CA TRP A 145 -20.37 -4.27 2.19
C TRP A 145 -21.82 -4.73 2.33
N LYS A 146 -22.79 -3.82 2.10
CA LYS A 146 -24.23 -4.10 2.19
C LYS A 146 -24.67 -5.22 1.24
N LYS A 147 -24.07 -5.29 0.05
CA LYS A 147 -24.43 -6.26 -0.98
C LYS A 147 -23.91 -7.67 -0.68
N ASN A 148 -22.66 -7.78 -0.23
CA ASN A 148 -21.94 -9.06 -0.27
C ASN A 148 -21.59 -9.63 1.11
N TYR A 149 -21.49 -8.79 2.14
CA TYR A 149 -20.93 -9.19 3.45
C TYR A 149 -21.84 -8.89 4.63
N MET A 150 -22.66 -7.85 4.55
CA MET A 150 -23.70 -7.54 5.53
C MET A 150 -24.73 -8.68 5.53
N SER A 151 -24.46 -9.72 6.31
CA SER A 151 -25.41 -10.80 6.52
C SER A 151 -26.56 -10.26 7.35
N THR A 152 -27.79 -10.52 6.90
CA THR A 152 -29.05 -10.28 7.61
C THR A 152 -29.16 -11.23 8.81
N GLN A 153 -28.18 -11.25 9.71
CA GLN A 153 -28.37 -11.87 11.01
C GLN A 153 -29.29 -10.94 11.79
N VAL A 154 -30.59 -11.19 11.61
CA VAL A 154 -31.63 -10.87 12.58
C VAL A 154 -31.02 -11.22 13.93
N ALA A 155 -30.66 -10.21 14.71
CA ALA A 155 -30.24 -10.43 16.07
C ALA A 155 -31.34 -11.25 16.73
N SER A 156 -31.09 -12.54 16.98
CA SER A 156 -31.78 -13.22 18.04
C SER A 156 -31.34 -12.46 19.28
N VAL A 157 -32.14 -11.47 19.68
CA VAL A 157 -32.05 -10.83 20.98
C VAL A 157 -32.03 -12.00 21.95
N ASN A 158 -30.85 -12.36 22.45
CA ASN A 158 -30.74 -13.42 23.43
C ASN A 158 -31.65 -12.98 24.59
N PRO A 159 -32.72 -13.73 24.90
CA PRO A 159 -33.59 -13.35 25.99
C PRO A 159 -32.73 -13.21 27.25
N PRO A 160 -33.04 -12.23 28.13
CA PRO A 160 -32.25 -11.96 29.31
C PRO A 160 -32.01 -13.27 30.06
N SER A 161 -30.74 -13.57 30.32
CA SER A 161 -30.37 -14.79 31.01
C SER A 161 -31.09 -14.82 32.36
N LYS A 162 -31.89 -15.88 32.59
CA LYS A 162 -32.65 -16.06 33.84
C LYS A 162 -31.75 -16.22 35.07
N THR A 163 -30.44 -16.40 34.88
CA THR A 163 -29.50 -16.74 35.95
C THR A 163 -28.85 -15.54 36.64
N ASN A 164 -28.92 -14.32 36.10
CA ASN A 164 -28.24 -13.16 36.71
C ASN A 164 -29.17 -11.94 36.87
N ILE A 165 -30.00 -11.99 37.92
CA ILE A 165 -31.01 -10.98 38.26
C ILE A 165 -30.38 -9.59 38.49
N LEU A 166 -29.19 -9.54 39.10
CA LEU A 166 -28.47 -8.30 39.36
C LEU A 166 -28.04 -7.62 38.05
N ALA A 167 -27.44 -8.38 37.12
CA ALA A 167 -27.06 -7.87 35.81
C ALA A 167 -28.27 -7.36 35.01
N ASN A 168 -29.38 -8.12 35.02
CA ASN A 168 -30.61 -7.71 34.35
C ASN A 168 -31.18 -6.40 34.93
N HIS A 169 -31.10 -6.18 36.25
CA HIS A 169 -31.55 -4.95 36.88
C HIS A 169 -30.64 -3.75 36.56
N ILE A 170 -29.31 -3.94 36.63
CA ILE A 170 -28.30 -2.90 36.35
C ILE A 170 -28.39 -2.43 34.89
N TYR A 171 -28.57 -3.35 33.95
CA TYR A 171 -28.54 -3.05 32.52
C TYR A 171 -29.93 -2.95 31.88
N LYS A 172 -31.02 -2.89 32.66
CA LYS A 172 -32.40 -2.89 32.14
C LYS A 172 -32.73 -1.75 31.17
N LYS A 173 -31.96 -0.66 31.22
CA LYS A 173 -32.12 0.53 30.36
C LYS A 173 -31.12 0.58 29.21
N ARG A 174 -30.15 -0.35 29.12
CA ARG A 174 -29.22 -0.39 27.99
C ARG A 174 -29.98 -0.79 26.74
N LYS A 175 -30.12 0.15 25.82
CA LYS A 175 -30.45 -0.15 24.43
C LYS A 175 -29.18 -0.63 23.76
N PHE A 176 -29.13 -1.89 23.34
CA PHE A 176 -28.13 -2.34 22.39
C PHE A 176 -28.50 -1.73 21.04
N VAL A 177 -27.79 -0.69 20.64
CA VAL A 177 -27.76 -0.30 19.23
C VAL A 177 -26.73 -1.23 18.60
N GLN A 178 -27.18 -2.14 17.75
CA GLN A 178 -26.28 -2.94 16.93
C GLN A 178 -25.68 -1.99 15.90
N SER A 179 -24.50 -1.47 16.22
CA SER A 179 -23.73 -0.62 15.30
C SER A 179 -23.15 -1.49 14.20
N ASP A 180 -23.18 -1.01 12.97
CA ASP A 180 -22.67 -1.73 11.81
C ASP A 180 -21.14 -1.96 11.95
N GLU A 181 -20.68 -3.17 11.59
CA GLU A 181 -19.26 -3.55 11.75
C GLU A 181 -18.33 -2.63 10.95
N LEU A 182 -18.72 -2.28 9.72
CA LEU A 182 -17.92 -1.40 8.86
C LEU A 182 -17.89 0.01 9.44
N ASP A 183 -19.03 0.54 9.88
CA ASP A 183 -19.07 1.89 10.51
C ASP A 183 -18.18 1.95 11.76
N ASN A 184 -18.22 0.92 12.61
CA ASN A 184 -17.36 0.84 13.81
C ASN A 184 -15.87 0.79 13.43
N TYR A 185 -15.54 -0.02 12.42
CA TYR A 185 -14.18 -0.12 11.93
C TYR A 185 -13.71 1.22 11.36
N LEU A 186 -14.45 1.84 10.43
CA LEU A 186 -14.06 3.11 9.81
C LEU A 186 -14.01 4.29 10.79
N SER A 187 -14.72 4.21 11.92
CA SER A 187 -14.71 5.25 12.95
C SER A 187 -13.61 5.08 14.00
N SER A 188 -12.97 3.92 14.07
CA SER A 188 -11.85 3.68 15.01
C SER A 188 -10.55 4.26 14.44
N PRO A 189 -9.56 4.63 15.27
CA PRO A 189 -8.29 5.13 14.76
C PRO A 189 -7.51 4.06 14.00
N PRO A 190 -6.54 4.45 13.14
CA PRO A 190 -5.56 3.53 12.57
C PRO A 190 -4.74 2.80 13.64
N ALA A 191 -4.39 1.55 13.36
CA ALA A 191 -3.50 0.75 14.18
C ALA A 191 -2.04 1.21 14.06
N ASN A 192 -1.19 0.71 14.95
CA ASN A 192 0.25 0.99 14.89
C ASN A 192 0.86 0.41 13.60
N ILE A 193 1.85 1.10 13.01
CA ILE A 193 2.55 0.70 11.78
C ILE A 193 3.18 -0.70 11.88
N GLU A 194 3.62 -1.12 13.07
CA GLU A 194 4.19 -2.45 13.33
C GLU A 194 3.14 -3.56 13.45
N THR A 195 1.85 -3.23 13.34
CA THR A 195 0.76 -4.20 13.46
C THR A 195 0.74 -5.15 12.26
N ASP A 196 0.78 -6.45 12.53
CA ASP A 196 0.49 -7.48 11.53
C ASP A 196 -1.01 -7.43 11.18
N THR A 197 -1.29 -7.04 9.94
CA THR A 197 -2.64 -6.88 9.40
C THR A 197 -3.48 -8.17 9.49
N LEU A 198 -2.90 -9.35 9.22
CA LEU A 198 -3.64 -10.62 9.27
C LEU A 198 -3.91 -11.05 10.71
N LEU A 199 -2.93 -10.85 11.61
CA LEU A 199 -3.11 -11.12 13.02
C LEU A 199 -4.15 -10.18 13.64
N TYR A 200 -4.17 -8.91 13.25
CA TYR A 200 -5.20 -7.95 13.68
C TYR A 200 -6.60 -8.49 13.39
N TRP A 201 -6.87 -8.88 12.14
CA TRP A 201 -8.19 -9.40 11.75
C TRP A 201 -8.55 -10.71 12.46
N LYS A 202 -7.55 -11.58 12.71
CA LYS A 202 -7.75 -12.81 13.49
C LYS A 202 -8.12 -12.54 14.94
N LEU A 203 -7.51 -11.55 15.58
CA LEU A 203 -7.82 -11.18 16.96
C LEU A 203 -9.20 -10.52 17.09
N HIS A 204 -9.60 -9.73 16.09
CA HIS A 204 -10.86 -9.01 16.09
C HIS A 204 -12.00 -9.76 15.38
N GLU A 205 -11.82 -11.03 14.98
CA GLU A 205 -12.84 -11.82 14.27
C GLU A 205 -14.14 -11.96 15.07
N LYS A 206 -14.08 -11.94 16.41
CA LYS A 206 -15.29 -11.95 17.25
C LYS A 206 -16.02 -10.62 17.30
N GLU A 207 -15.30 -9.52 17.14
CA GLU A 207 -15.84 -8.16 17.13
C GLU A 207 -16.41 -7.81 15.75
N PHE A 208 -15.71 -8.21 14.69
CA PHE A 208 -16.08 -7.97 13.30
C PHE A 208 -16.17 -9.28 12.49
N PRO A 209 -17.13 -10.17 12.78
CA PRO A 209 -17.19 -11.50 12.16
C PRO A 209 -17.37 -11.46 10.64
N ASN A 210 -18.17 -10.53 10.12
CA ASN A 210 -18.40 -10.42 8.68
C ASN A 210 -17.32 -9.56 8.01
N LEU A 211 -16.83 -8.51 8.69
CA LEU A 211 -15.76 -7.67 8.15
C LEU A 211 -14.43 -8.42 8.10
N ALA A 212 -14.12 -9.27 9.09
CA ALA A 212 -12.94 -10.14 9.05
C ALA A 212 -13.00 -11.17 7.90
N LYS A 213 -14.21 -11.55 7.45
CA LYS A 213 -14.37 -12.35 6.22
C LYS A 213 -14.04 -11.51 4.98
N MET A 214 -14.58 -10.29 4.88
CA MET A 214 -14.25 -9.36 3.80
C MET A 214 -12.75 -9.06 3.73
N ALA A 215 -12.12 -8.79 4.88
CA ALA A 215 -10.70 -8.58 5.00
C ALA A 215 -9.90 -9.76 4.45
N ARG A 216 -10.27 -11.00 4.78
CA ARG A 216 -9.62 -12.21 4.22
C ARG A 216 -9.76 -12.30 2.70
N ASP A 217 -10.93 -11.99 2.14
CA ASP A 217 -11.18 -12.12 0.71
C ASP A 217 -10.34 -11.11 -0.12
N TYR A 218 -10.06 -9.92 0.42
CA TYR A 218 -9.26 -8.88 -0.27
C TYR A 218 -7.77 -8.93 0.08
N LEU A 219 -7.42 -9.17 1.34
CA LEU A 219 -6.03 -9.12 1.81
C LEU A 219 -5.24 -10.42 1.54
N ALA A 220 -5.93 -11.50 1.15
CA ALA A 220 -5.27 -12.72 0.69
C ALA A 220 -4.87 -12.67 -0.79
N VAL A 221 -5.26 -11.63 -1.52
CA VAL A 221 -4.83 -11.42 -2.90
C VAL A 221 -3.40 -10.87 -2.90
N PRO A 222 -2.45 -11.54 -3.60
CA PRO A 222 -1.10 -11.02 -3.79
C PRO A 222 -1.08 -9.75 -4.64
#